data_AF-A0A3B9CYG5-F1
#
_entry.id   AF-A0A3B9CYG5-F1
#
_cell.length_a   1.000
_cell.length_b   1.000
_cell.length_c   1.000
_cell.angle_alpha   90.00
_cell.angle_beta   90.00
_cell.angle_gamma   90.00
#
_symmetry.space_group_name_H-M   'P 1'
#
loop_
_entity.id
_entity.type
_entity.pdbx_description
1 polymer ?
#
loop_
_entity_poly.entity_id
_entity_poly.type
_entity_poly.pdbx_seq_one_letter_code
_entity_poly.pdbx_strand_id
1 'polypeptide(L)'
;MKDPRIDQLAETLVDHSCRVQSGEKVIIEAFDLPEPNLVCALVDAVYARGGTPMVYWKNNTVLRSLYMGATEESMDWPGSLERTAMEAAAAYIGIRGAANSDELSDVPPEKMELYTEHWWSQVHIDVRVKDTRWVVLR
;
A
#
# COMPACT_ATOMS: atom_id res chain seq x y z
N MET A 1 12.45 -22.91 6.96
CA MET A 1 13.62 -22.00 6.93
C MET A 1 13.18 -20.76 6.17
N LYS A 2 13.32 -19.55 6.73
CA LYS A 2 13.02 -18.31 5.98
C LYS A 2 13.98 -18.21 4.78
N ASP A 3 13.46 -17.80 3.62
CA ASP A 3 14.28 -17.59 2.43
C ASP A 3 15.12 -16.30 2.62
N PRO A 4 16.47 -16.38 2.65
CA PRO A 4 17.32 -15.22 2.93
C PRO A 4 17.19 -14.11 1.89
N ARG A 5 16.69 -14.42 0.68
CA ARG A 5 16.45 -13.42 -0.36
C ARG A 5 15.30 -12.48 -0.02
N ILE A 6 14.32 -12.95 0.75
CA ILE A 6 13.18 -12.14 1.22
C ILE A 6 13.68 -11.11 2.23
N ASP A 7 14.50 -11.55 3.19
CA ASP A 7 15.06 -10.66 4.21
C ASP A 7 15.97 -9.61 3.56
N GLN A 8 16.85 -10.01 2.62
CA GLN A 8 17.70 -9.09 1.88
C GLN A 8 16.91 -8.06 1.05
N LEU A 9 15.82 -8.48 0.42
CA LEU A 9 14.94 -7.57 -0.31
C LEU A 9 14.29 -6.57 0.64
N ALA A 10 13.73 -7.03 1.77
CA ALA A 10 13.12 -6.16 2.76
C ALA A 10 14.11 -5.11 3.30
N GLU A 11 15.33 -5.52 3.64
CA GLU A 11 16.41 -4.62 4.05
C GLU A 11 16.73 -3.59 2.97
N THR A 12 16.85 -4.01 1.71
CA THR A 12 17.13 -3.10 0.58
C THR A 12 16.04 -2.04 0.44
N LEU A 13 14.76 -2.43 0.55
CA LEU A 13 13.65 -1.48 0.41
C LEU A 13 13.60 -0.49 1.58
N VAL A 14 13.80 -0.97 2.81
CA VAL A 14 13.78 -0.13 4.02
C VAL A 14 14.99 0.78 4.10
N ASP A 15 16.20 0.28 3.83
CA ASP A 15 17.45 1.02 4.04
C ASP A 15 17.84 1.88 2.83
N HIS A 16 17.68 1.37 1.60
CA HIS A 16 18.14 2.08 0.40
C HIS A 16 17.04 2.92 -0.24
N SER A 17 15.87 2.32 -0.48
CA SER A 17 14.77 3.00 -1.19
C SER A 17 14.04 4.00 -0.29
N CYS A 18 13.64 3.57 0.91
CA CYS A 18 12.90 4.41 1.85
C CYS A 18 13.77 5.11 2.89
N ARG A 19 15.00 4.62 3.14
CA ARG A 19 15.97 5.18 4.10
C ARG A 19 15.33 5.48 5.46
N VAL A 20 14.58 4.51 5.98
CA VAL A 20 13.79 4.68 7.20
C VAL A 20 14.68 5.07 8.37
N GLN A 21 14.26 6.09 9.12
CA GLN A 21 14.91 6.56 10.33
C GLN A 21 14.07 6.23 11.57
N SER A 22 14.71 6.23 12.73
CA SER A 22 14.04 6.01 14.01
C SER A 22 12.95 7.06 14.25
N GLY A 23 11.77 6.62 14.70
CA GLY A 23 10.61 7.47 14.95
C GLY A 23 9.74 7.74 13.72
N GLU A 24 10.16 7.34 12.52
CA GLU A 24 9.37 7.51 11.30
C GLU A 24 8.27 6.45 11.18
N LYS A 25 7.12 6.86 10.64
CA LYS A 25 6.02 5.97 10.29
C LYS A 25 6.17 5.51 8.84
N VAL A 26 5.91 4.22 8.58
CA VAL A 26 6.06 3.60 7.25
C VAL A 26 4.79 2.86 6.91
N ILE A 27 4.21 3.14 5.74
CA ILE A 27 3.07 2.39 5.23
C ILE A 27 3.56 1.27 4.31
N ILE A 28 3.13 0.04 4.56
CA ILE A 28 3.36 -1.12 3.69
C ILE A 28 2.02 -1.53 3.10
N GLU A 29 1.85 -1.42 1.79
CA GLU A 29 0.60 -1.76 1.11
C GLU A 29 0.83 -2.91 0.13
N ALA A 30 0.30 -4.08 0.47
CA ALA A 30 0.45 -5.32 -0.29
C ALA A 30 -0.88 -5.74 -0.94
N PHE A 31 -0.81 -6.21 -2.18
CA PHE A 31 -1.95 -6.72 -2.93
C PHE A 31 -1.67 -8.16 -3.39
N ASP A 32 -2.63 -9.06 -3.20
CA ASP A 32 -2.68 -10.40 -3.81
C ASP A 32 -1.35 -11.16 -3.82
N LEU A 33 -0.59 -11.05 -2.73
CA LEU A 33 0.62 -11.85 -2.55
C LEU A 33 0.22 -13.28 -2.18
N PRO A 34 0.88 -14.30 -2.74
CA PRO A 34 0.57 -15.69 -2.40
C PRO A 34 0.92 -16.02 -0.94
N GLU A 35 1.93 -15.35 -0.39
CA GLU A 35 2.45 -15.61 0.95
C GLU A 35 2.78 -14.29 1.67
N PRO A 36 2.60 -14.21 3.00
CA PRO A 36 2.84 -12.99 3.78
C PRO A 36 4.32 -12.70 4.08
N ASN A 37 5.23 -13.63 3.74
CA ASN A 37 6.61 -13.63 4.21
C ASN A 37 7.37 -12.32 3.92
N LEU A 38 7.19 -11.73 2.74
CA LEU A 38 7.82 -10.45 2.40
C LEU A 38 7.28 -9.29 3.22
N VAL A 39 5.98 -9.24 3.47
CA VAL A 39 5.36 -8.21 4.30
C VAL A 39 5.82 -8.34 5.75
N CYS A 40 5.88 -9.57 6.28
CA CYS A 40 6.44 -9.81 7.61
C CYS A 40 7.91 -9.36 7.70
N ALA A 41 8.74 -9.68 6.69
CA ALA A 41 10.13 -9.25 6.67
C ALA A 41 10.27 -7.72 6.60
N LEU A 42 9.40 -7.03 5.86
CA LEU A 42 9.35 -5.56 5.82
C LEU A 42 8.96 -4.96 7.17
N VAL A 43 7.97 -5.54 7.86
CA VAL A 43 7.58 -5.13 9.21
C VAL A 43 8.75 -5.27 10.19
N ASP A 44 9.40 -6.43 10.19
CA ASP A 44 10.57 -6.71 11.02
C ASP A 44 11.71 -5.70 10.73
N ALA A 45 11.98 -5.45 9.44
CA ALA A 45 13.01 -4.51 9.01
C ALA A 45 12.71 -3.07 9.46
N VAL A 46 11.47 -2.58 9.31
CA VAL A 46 11.07 -1.24 9.76
C VAL A 46 11.28 -1.08 11.27
N TYR A 47 10.81 -2.05 12.08
CA TYR A 47 11.01 -2.01 13.53
C TYR A 47 12.49 -2.03 13.92
N ALA A 48 13.32 -2.80 13.21
CA ALA A 48 14.76 -2.84 13.47
C ALA A 48 15.47 -1.49 13.24
N ARG A 49 14.87 -0.56 12.48
CA ARG A 49 15.39 0.81 12.27
C ARG A 49 14.71 1.83 13.20
N GLY A 50 13.91 1.36 14.17
CA GLY A 50 13.16 2.21 15.10
C GLY A 50 11.94 2.87 14.46
N GLY A 51 11.54 2.45 13.27
CA GLY A 51 10.34 2.94 12.59
C GLY A 51 9.07 2.27 13.12
N THR A 52 7.91 2.84 12.76
CA THR A 52 6.58 2.30 13.08
C THR A 52 5.86 1.89 11.79
N PRO A 53 5.71 0.59 11.50
CA PRO A 53 5.02 0.13 10.31
C PRO A 53 3.50 0.14 10.51
N MET A 54 2.78 0.46 9.44
CA MET A 54 1.34 0.23 9.30
C MET A 54 1.11 -0.57 8.00
N VAL A 55 0.34 -1.65 8.06
CA VAL A 55 0.17 -2.57 6.94
C VAL A 55 -1.26 -2.50 6.40
N TYR A 56 -1.37 -2.33 5.09
CA TYR A 56 -2.59 -2.58 4.32
C TYR A 56 -2.40 -3.85 3.51
N TRP A 57 -3.20 -4.88 3.81
CA TRP A 57 -3.26 -6.10 3.02
C TRP A 57 -4.57 -6.08 2.21
N LYS A 58 -4.45 -5.85 0.91
CA LYS A 58 -5.58 -5.67 0.00
C LYS A 58 -5.70 -6.89 -0.91
N ASN A 59 -6.95 -7.23 -1.25
CA ASN A 59 -7.26 -8.31 -2.17
C ASN A 59 -8.14 -7.76 -3.29
N ASN A 60 -7.74 -7.98 -4.55
CA ASN A 60 -8.45 -7.34 -5.66
C ASN A 60 -9.86 -7.91 -5.86
N THR A 61 -10.13 -9.17 -5.51
CA THR A 61 -11.50 -9.74 -5.58
C THR A 61 -12.45 -9.05 -4.58
N VAL A 62 -11.97 -8.78 -3.37
CA VAL A 62 -12.72 -8.00 -2.37
C VAL A 62 -12.90 -6.56 -2.83
N LEU A 63 -11.84 -5.92 -3.33
CA LEU A 63 -11.90 -4.55 -3.84
C LEU A 63 -12.85 -4.43 -5.04
N ARG A 64 -12.86 -5.41 -5.94
CA ARG A 64 -13.82 -5.50 -7.04
C ARG A 64 -15.26 -5.45 -6.50
N SER A 65 -15.59 -6.28 -5.52
CA SER A 65 -16.92 -6.29 -4.90
C SER A 65 -17.26 -4.94 -4.26
N LEU A 66 -16.29 -4.26 -3.66
CA LEU A 66 -16.45 -2.93 -3.08
C LEU A 66 -16.74 -1.89 -4.16
N TYR A 67 -15.95 -1.89 -5.24
CA TYR A 67 -16.05 -0.89 -6.31
C TYR A 67 -17.32 -1.06 -7.15
N MET A 68 -17.84 -2.27 -7.32
CA MET A 68 -19.14 -2.50 -7.96
C MET A 68 -20.28 -1.70 -7.30
N GLY A 69 -20.20 -1.49 -5.98
CA GLY A 69 -21.16 -0.72 -5.20
C GLY A 69 -20.80 0.76 -4.99
N ALA A 70 -19.73 1.26 -5.61
CA ALA A 70 -19.15 2.55 -5.24
C ALA A 70 -20.16 3.71 -5.34
N THR A 71 -20.20 4.51 -4.29
CA THR A 71 -20.74 5.87 -4.20
C THR A 71 -19.63 6.80 -3.76
N GLU A 72 -19.81 8.11 -3.97
CA GLU A 72 -18.88 9.13 -3.46
C GLU A 72 -18.60 8.94 -1.96
N GLU A 73 -19.63 8.87 -1.13
CA GLU A 73 -19.50 8.66 0.32
C GLU A 73 -18.71 7.39 0.67
N SER A 74 -18.98 6.27 -0.04
CA SER A 74 -18.31 5.00 0.23
C SER A 74 -16.82 5.01 -0.12
N MET A 75 -16.40 5.88 -1.03
CA MET A 75 -14.99 6.03 -1.45
C MET A 75 -14.28 7.11 -0.66
N ASP A 76 -14.95 8.23 -0.38
CA ASP A 76 -14.42 9.36 0.38
C ASP A 76 -14.14 9.00 1.84
N TRP A 77 -15.05 8.27 2.50
CA TRP A 77 -14.86 7.89 3.90
C TRP A 77 -13.54 7.16 4.15
N PRO A 78 -13.26 6.01 3.51
CA PRO A 78 -11.97 5.34 3.68
C PRO A 78 -10.80 6.11 3.02
N GLY A 79 -11.04 6.86 1.94
CA GLY A 79 -10.04 7.72 1.32
C GLY A 79 -9.47 8.77 2.27
N SER A 80 -10.35 9.44 3.03
CA SER A 80 -9.96 10.43 4.03
C SER A 80 -9.12 9.85 5.18
N LEU A 81 -9.45 8.63 5.62
CA LEU A 81 -8.71 7.92 6.66
C LEU A 81 -7.33 7.48 6.16
N GLU A 82 -7.26 6.86 4.97
CA GLU A 82 -5.99 6.46 4.38
C GLU A 82 -5.11 7.67 4.05
N ARG A 83 -5.71 8.80 3.64
CA ARG A 83 -5.00 10.06 3.40
C ARG A 83 -4.38 10.58 4.69
N THR A 84 -5.16 10.65 5.78
CA THR A 84 -4.66 11.08 7.09
C THR A 84 -3.47 10.24 7.54
N ALA A 85 -3.52 8.92 7.30
CA ALA A 85 -2.42 8.05 7.63
C ALA A 85 -1.19 8.27 6.72
N MET A 86 -1.41 8.51 5.42
CA MET A 86 -0.35 8.82 4.47
C MET A 86 0.36 10.14 4.79
N GLU A 87 -0.38 11.18 5.18
CA GLU A 87 0.18 12.48 5.60
C GLU A 87 1.06 12.34 6.85
N ALA A 88 0.75 11.38 7.72
CA ALA A 88 1.56 11.09 8.89
C ALA A 88 2.77 10.17 8.59
N ALA A 89 2.84 9.57 7.41
CA ALA A 89 3.89 8.63 7.04
C ALA A 89 5.10 9.35 6.41
N ALA A 90 6.30 8.92 6.76
CA ALA A 90 7.52 9.41 6.12
C ALA A 90 7.86 8.61 4.85
N ALA A 91 7.43 7.35 4.80
CA ALA A 91 7.71 6.46 3.69
C ALA A 91 6.56 5.49 3.38
N TYR A 92 6.53 5.04 2.12
CA TYR A 92 5.56 4.09 1.60
C TYR A 92 6.24 2.98 0.79
N ILE A 93 5.84 1.74 1.04
CA ILE A 93 6.31 0.54 0.32
C ILE A 93 5.08 -0.17 -0.26
N GLY A 94 4.92 -0.11 -1.57
CA GLY A 94 3.86 -0.81 -2.28
C GLY A 94 4.34 -2.13 -2.86
N ILE A 95 3.68 -3.24 -2.55
CA ILE A 95 3.94 -4.55 -3.17
C ILE A 95 2.70 -4.95 -3.96
N ARG A 96 2.84 -5.15 -5.26
CA ARG A 96 1.74 -5.54 -6.14
C ARG A 96 1.96 -6.97 -6.62
N GLY A 97 1.30 -7.91 -5.96
CA GLY A 97 0.97 -9.18 -6.58
C GLY A 97 -0.17 -9.01 -7.57
N ALA A 98 -0.29 -9.94 -8.49
CA ALA A 98 -1.43 -10.04 -9.40
C ALA A 98 -1.76 -11.52 -9.60
N ALA A 99 -2.64 -12.05 -8.76
CA ALA A 99 -3.20 -13.38 -8.99
C ALA A 99 -4.07 -13.39 -10.26
N ASN A 100 -4.76 -12.28 -10.53
CA ASN A 100 -5.51 -12.02 -11.74
C ASN A 100 -5.33 -10.54 -12.15
N SER A 101 -4.76 -10.28 -13.32
CA SER A 101 -4.56 -8.91 -13.82
C SER A 101 -5.85 -8.23 -14.28
N ASP A 102 -6.88 -9.01 -14.59
CA ASP A 102 -8.16 -8.53 -15.11
C ASP A 102 -9.25 -8.47 -14.04
N GLU A 103 -8.88 -8.60 -12.75
CA GLU A 103 -9.83 -8.71 -11.64
C GLU A 103 -10.79 -7.50 -11.57
N LEU A 104 -10.36 -6.30 -11.94
CA LEU A 104 -11.20 -5.10 -11.90
C LEU A 104 -11.85 -4.76 -13.26
N SER A 105 -11.65 -5.59 -14.29
CA SER A 105 -12.00 -5.26 -15.68
C SER A 105 -13.49 -5.10 -15.96
N ASP A 106 -14.35 -5.69 -15.12
CA ASP A 106 -15.81 -5.64 -15.27
C ASP A 106 -16.49 -4.64 -14.32
N VAL A 107 -15.70 -3.88 -13.55
CA VAL A 107 -16.23 -2.76 -12.76
C VAL A 107 -16.59 -1.61 -13.70
N PRO A 108 -17.81 -1.06 -13.63
CA PRO A 108 -18.20 0.05 -14.50
C PRO A 108 -17.25 1.26 -14.40
N PRO A 109 -16.89 1.91 -15.52
CA PRO A 109 -15.94 3.02 -15.52
C PRO A 109 -16.31 4.16 -14.56
N GLU A 110 -17.59 4.52 -14.47
CA GLU A 110 -18.08 5.57 -13.57
C GLU A 110 -17.89 5.23 -12.08
N LYS A 111 -17.86 3.94 -11.73
CA LYS A 111 -17.58 3.48 -10.38
C LYS A 111 -16.09 3.53 -10.06
N MET A 112 -15.26 3.17 -11.04
CA MET A 112 -13.80 3.30 -10.92
C MET A 112 -13.35 4.75 -10.86
N GLU A 113 -14.07 5.66 -11.52
CA GLU A 113 -13.84 7.11 -11.42
C GLU A 113 -14.06 7.61 -10.00
N LEU A 114 -15.16 7.20 -9.33
CA LEU A 114 -15.40 7.54 -7.91
C LEU A 114 -14.27 7.06 -6.99
N TYR A 115 -13.79 5.83 -7.18
CA TYR A 115 -12.62 5.33 -6.44
C TYR A 115 -11.37 6.17 -6.74
N THR A 116 -11.15 6.49 -8.00
CA THR A 116 -9.97 7.24 -8.45
C THR A 116 -9.96 8.65 -7.85
N GLU A 117 -11.08 9.36 -7.90
CA GLU A 117 -11.20 10.74 -7.45
C GLU A 117 -11.21 10.84 -5.92
N HIS A 118 -12.07 10.08 -5.25
CA HIS A 118 -12.34 10.27 -3.82
C HIS A 118 -11.43 9.46 -2.90
N TRP A 119 -10.71 8.47 -3.42
CA TRP A 119 -9.80 7.65 -2.61
C TRP A 119 -8.38 7.65 -3.18
N TRP A 120 -8.18 7.09 -4.37
CA TRP A 120 -6.82 6.81 -4.85
C TRP A 120 -6.01 8.08 -5.08
N SER A 121 -6.58 9.11 -5.73
CA SER A 121 -5.87 10.35 -6.05
C SER A 121 -5.53 11.13 -4.79
N GLN A 122 -6.51 11.28 -3.88
CA GLN A 122 -6.31 11.98 -2.60
C GLN A 122 -5.17 11.37 -1.77
N VAL A 123 -5.06 10.03 -1.76
CA VAL A 123 -4.02 9.34 -0.97
C VAL A 123 -2.69 9.32 -1.71
N HIS A 124 -2.69 8.91 -2.98
CA HIS A 124 -1.48 8.54 -3.68
C HIS A 124 -0.89 9.65 -4.55
N ILE A 125 -1.72 10.40 -5.26
CA ILE A 125 -1.25 11.50 -6.11
C ILE A 125 -0.98 12.72 -5.26
N ASP A 126 -1.91 13.06 -4.38
CA ASP A 126 -1.85 14.31 -3.65
C ASP A 126 -0.88 14.30 -2.49
N VAL A 127 -0.75 13.17 -1.80
CA VAL A 127 0.13 13.03 -0.63
C VAL A 127 1.31 12.11 -0.92
N ARG A 128 1.10 10.82 -1.14
CA ARG A 128 2.21 9.83 -1.22
C ARG A 128 3.33 10.27 -2.18
N VAL A 129 2.98 10.63 -3.42
CA VAL A 129 3.97 10.96 -4.45
C VAL A 129 4.75 12.24 -4.13
N LYS A 130 4.09 13.23 -3.52
CA LYS A 130 4.66 14.55 -3.25
C LYS A 130 5.45 14.58 -1.94
N ASP A 131 4.94 13.90 -0.92
CA ASP A 131 5.31 14.15 0.48
C ASP A 131 6.00 12.96 1.17
N THR A 132 6.12 11.80 0.51
CA THR A 132 6.74 10.61 1.10
C THR A 132 7.89 10.06 0.26
N ARG A 133 8.82 9.35 0.90
CA ARG A 133 9.77 8.49 0.18
C ARG A 133 9.09 7.18 -0.18
N TRP A 134 9.02 6.83 -1.45
CA TRP A 134 8.22 5.68 -1.87
C TRP A 134 8.92 4.75 -2.85
N VAL A 135 8.54 3.47 -2.77
CA VAL A 135 8.93 2.43 -3.73
C VAL A 135 7.73 1.52 -4.00
N VAL A 136 7.58 1.07 -5.25
CA VAL A 136 6.56 0.11 -5.65
C VAL A 136 7.21 -1.05 -6.38
N LEU A 137 6.91 -2.27 -5.94
CA LEU A 137 7.27 -3.52 -6.60
C LEU A 137 6.05 -4.13 -7.29
N ARG A 138 6.31 -4.81 -8.41
CA ARG A 138 5.36 -5.62 -9.19
C ARG A 138 5.95 -7.00 -9.43
#